data_AF-A0A1B9NJE1-F1
#
_entry.id   AF-A0A1B9NJE1-F1
#
_cell.length_a   1.000
_cell.length_b   1.000
_cell.length_c   1.000
_cell.angle_alpha   90.00
_cell.angle_beta   90.00
_cell.angle_gamma   90.00
#
_symmetry.space_group_name_H-M   'P 1'
#
loop_
_entity.id
_entity.type
_entity.pdbx_description
1 polymer ?
#
loop_
_entity_poly.entity_id
_entity_poly.type
_entity_poly.pdbx_seq_one_letter_code
_entity_poly.pdbx_strand_id
1 'polypeptide(L)'
;MKYILLALLLIPSFPVFSAIYRTTHNTTYAYKGYIENKEVTLYLSPYLKVFWVYKDDHKQIQHALSYECQLMNSCDKVSQQNSLKLYDDKDIYLDENDNHPKIKDSISYFNFNHNGQTQFNQKLVGYWFDGKKNQQYPIKLQKELEIIDEADAEFNRLELLQTNSSDKFYFTAVLSKKKKEKIKLVGVNVYDKSNHQLMQKIQNLHYSYNQFDSIYLEDINFDGNLDLAIKKYASSARIGANYDYYINDKGKFVATNLWGSDIDFNPKDKSATGKKNCYNYNEKQQRILTTIQSIYHYQKYKYINIKNSCQFKNIDTQEHRKCNEEEYNACLLNRNNIDRENPHVIGEDNILYKNMVWYKDKFIDGVVDDE
;
A
#
# COMPACT_ATOMS: atom_id res chain seq x y z
N MET A 1 -8.45 -42.27 -60.62
CA MET A 1 -8.87 -41.91 -59.24
C MET A 1 -7.96 -40.81 -58.73
N LYS A 2 -8.46 -39.58 -58.67
CA LYS A 2 -7.75 -38.38 -58.20
C LYS A 2 -7.93 -38.28 -56.68
N TYR A 3 -6.83 -38.32 -55.92
CA TYR A 3 -6.85 -37.93 -54.51
C TYR A 3 -6.66 -36.42 -54.42
N ILE A 4 -7.73 -35.73 -54.04
CA ILE A 4 -7.73 -34.33 -53.66
C ILE A 4 -7.15 -34.25 -52.25
N LEU A 5 -5.98 -33.62 -52.11
CA LEU A 5 -5.46 -33.20 -50.82
C LEU A 5 -6.34 -32.03 -50.34
N LEU A 6 -7.17 -32.30 -49.34
CA LEU A 6 -7.95 -31.27 -48.63
C LEU A 6 -6.98 -30.54 -47.69
N ALA A 7 -6.43 -29.42 -48.15
CA ALA A 7 -5.71 -28.49 -47.29
C ALA A 7 -6.73 -27.79 -46.38
N LEU A 8 -6.84 -28.24 -45.12
CA LEU A 8 -7.53 -27.48 -44.07
C LEU A 8 -6.75 -26.20 -43.80
N LEU A 9 -7.23 -25.09 -44.36
CA LEU A 9 -6.91 -23.73 -43.92
C LEU A 9 -7.51 -23.52 -42.53
N LEU A 10 -6.78 -23.92 -41.49
CA LEU A 10 -6.96 -23.38 -40.15
C LEU A 10 -6.48 -21.92 -40.21
N ILE A 11 -7.41 -20.99 -40.40
CA ILE A 11 -7.19 -19.58 -40.12
C ILE A 11 -7.14 -19.50 -38.58
N PRO A 12 -6.00 -19.25 -37.94
CA PRO A 12 -6.02 -18.80 -36.56
C PRO A 12 -6.67 -17.42 -36.61
N SER A 13 -7.97 -17.37 -36.33
CA SER A 13 -8.61 -16.14 -35.91
C SER A 13 -7.95 -15.77 -34.59
N PHE A 14 -6.91 -14.95 -34.69
CA PHE A 14 -6.41 -14.22 -33.55
C PHE A 14 -7.62 -13.48 -32.98
N PRO A 15 -8.07 -13.75 -31.75
CA PRO A 15 -8.89 -12.77 -31.08
C PRO A 15 -8.05 -11.49 -31.08
N VAL A 16 -8.59 -10.46 -31.71
CA VAL A 16 -8.22 -9.07 -31.45
C VAL A 16 -8.48 -8.89 -29.95
N PHE A 17 -7.47 -9.23 -29.15
CA PHE A 17 -7.39 -8.75 -27.78
C PHE A 17 -7.26 -7.25 -27.93
N SER A 18 -8.41 -6.58 -27.83
CA SER A 18 -8.46 -5.24 -27.30
C SER A 18 -7.54 -5.24 -26.08
N ALA A 19 -6.41 -4.55 -26.20
CA ALA A 19 -5.54 -4.21 -25.10
C ALA A 19 -6.33 -3.25 -24.20
N ILE A 20 -7.28 -3.82 -23.44
CA ILE A 20 -7.82 -3.22 -22.25
C ILE A 20 -6.67 -3.27 -21.26
N TYR A 21 -6.09 -2.10 -21.02
CA TYR A 21 -5.01 -1.81 -20.10
C TYR A 21 -5.15 -2.63 -18.80
N ARG A 22 -4.47 -3.78 -18.74
CA ARG A 22 -4.12 -4.42 -17.47
C ARG A 22 -3.07 -3.51 -16.84
N THR A 23 -3.50 -2.79 -15.81
CA THR A 23 -2.71 -1.92 -14.94
C THR A 23 -1.31 -2.49 -14.72
N THR A 24 -0.33 -1.72 -15.16
CA THR A 24 1.10 -1.98 -15.08
C THR A 24 1.54 -2.30 -13.64
N HIS A 25 1.93 -3.55 -13.42
CA HIS A 25 2.94 -4.09 -12.50
C HIS A 25 3.30 -3.26 -11.26
N ASN A 26 2.95 -3.78 -10.07
CA ASN A 26 3.39 -3.33 -8.75
C ASN A 26 4.91 -3.56 -8.55
N THR A 27 5.74 -3.06 -9.45
CA THR A 27 7.18 -3.27 -9.36
C THR A 27 7.82 -2.26 -8.43
N THR A 28 8.81 -2.70 -7.68
CA THR A 28 9.62 -1.84 -6.84
C THR A 28 11.09 -2.14 -7.04
N TYR A 29 11.87 -1.09 -7.22
CA TYR A 29 13.29 -1.16 -7.50
C TYR A 29 14.07 -0.46 -6.41
N ALA A 30 15.27 -0.98 -6.12
CA ALA A 30 16.30 -0.20 -5.43
C ALA A 30 17.58 -0.21 -6.28
N TYR A 31 18.13 0.98 -6.46
CA TYR A 31 19.33 1.23 -7.23
C TYR A 31 20.38 1.87 -6.35
N LYS A 32 21.62 1.43 -6.47
CA LYS A 32 22.72 1.85 -5.62
C LYS A 32 23.88 2.39 -6.42
N GLY A 33 24.51 3.45 -5.93
CA GLY A 33 25.67 4.04 -6.59
C GLY A 33 26.20 5.21 -5.78
N TYR A 34 26.76 6.20 -6.47
CA TYR A 34 27.41 7.34 -5.83
C TYR A 34 26.99 8.65 -6.49
N ILE A 35 26.76 9.67 -5.68
CA ILE A 35 26.75 11.07 -6.10
C ILE A 35 28.01 11.69 -5.53
N GLU A 36 28.90 12.18 -6.40
CA GLU A 36 30.27 12.52 -6.02
C GLU A 36 30.96 11.32 -5.34
N ASN A 37 31.26 11.42 -4.04
CA ASN A 37 31.90 10.38 -3.23
C ASN A 37 30.94 9.79 -2.17
N LYS A 38 29.65 10.11 -2.23
CA LYS A 38 28.66 9.67 -1.25
C LYS A 38 27.82 8.54 -1.82
N GLU A 39 27.79 7.42 -1.11
CA GLU A 39 26.99 6.26 -1.49
C GLU A 39 25.50 6.58 -1.30
N VAL A 40 24.70 6.31 -2.33
CA VAL A 40 23.27 6.56 -2.36
C VAL A 40 22.49 5.33 -2.77
N THR A 41 21.28 5.21 -2.23
CA THR A 41 20.28 4.25 -2.71
C THR A 41 19.04 5.01 -3.16
N LEU A 42 18.66 4.84 -4.43
CA LEU A 42 17.42 5.33 -5.03
C LEU A 42 16.38 4.21 -5.00
N TYR A 43 15.28 4.45 -4.32
CA TYR A 43 14.10 3.59 -4.25
C TYR A 43 13.06 4.11 -5.24
N LEU A 44 12.55 3.23 -6.09
CA LEU A 44 11.69 3.63 -7.19
C LEU A 44 10.53 2.64 -7.37
N SER A 45 9.31 3.14 -7.33
CA SER A 45 8.10 2.45 -7.75
C SER A 45 7.51 3.24 -8.92
N PRO A 46 7.49 2.66 -10.14
CA PRO A 46 7.11 3.39 -11.34
C PRO A 46 5.78 4.12 -11.15
N TYR A 47 5.79 5.43 -11.39
CA TYR A 47 4.60 6.29 -11.42
C TYR A 47 3.86 6.46 -10.09
N LEU A 48 4.41 5.94 -8.99
CA LEU A 48 3.79 6.01 -7.68
C LEU A 48 4.64 6.81 -6.70
N LYS A 49 5.81 6.28 -6.34
CA LYS A 49 6.69 6.88 -5.33
C LYS A 49 8.14 6.64 -5.66
N VAL A 50 8.94 7.66 -5.43
CA VAL A 50 10.38 7.61 -5.64
C VAL A 50 11.07 8.50 -4.62
N PHE A 51 12.15 7.99 -4.03
CA PHE A 51 12.94 8.70 -3.04
C PHE A 51 14.34 8.12 -2.99
N TRP A 52 15.28 8.85 -2.42
CA TRP A 52 16.62 8.33 -2.23
C TRP A 52 17.16 8.68 -0.84
N VAL A 53 18.16 7.92 -0.42
CA VAL A 53 18.84 8.08 0.86
C VAL A 53 20.35 8.02 0.66
N TYR A 54 21.08 8.77 1.49
CA TYR A 54 22.52 8.56 1.67
C TYR A 54 22.73 7.40 2.64
N LYS A 55 23.68 6.52 2.32
CA LYS A 55 24.02 5.41 3.22
C LYS A 55 24.53 5.89 4.59
N ASP A 56 25.38 6.91 4.57
CA ASP A 56 26.04 7.43 5.77
C ASP A 56 25.21 8.52 6.47
N ASP A 57 23.95 8.71 6.06
CA ASP A 57 23.06 9.60 6.78
C ASP A 57 22.47 8.90 8.00
N HIS A 58 23.05 9.21 9.16
CA HIS A 58 22.56 8.80 10.48
C HIS A 58 21.12 9.25 10.78
N LYS A 59 20.54 10.15 10.00
CA LYS A 59 19.13 10.53 10.14
C LYS A 59 18.22 9.77 9.16
N GLN A 60 18.80 9.02 8.22
CA GLN A 60 18.09 8.36 7.12
C GLN A 60 17.07 9.31 6.49
N ILE A 61 17.50 10.53 6.17
CA ILE A 61 16.65 11.53 5.54
C ILE A 61 16.32 11.01 4.16
N GLN A 62 15.03 10.75 3.98
CA GLN A 62 14.50 10.38 2.69
C GLN A 62 14.28 11.65 1.89
N HIS A 63 14.90 11.69 0.73
CA HIS A 63 14.75 12.76 -0.23
C HIS A 63 13.69 12.32 -1.24
N ALA A 64 12.44 12.71 -0.97
CA ALA A 64 11.31 12.44 -1.84
C ALA A 64 11.50 13.12 -3.19
N LEU A 65 11.09 12.42 -4.25
CA LEU A 65 11.26 12.86 -5.62
C LEU A 65 9.92 12.73 -6.36
N SER A 66 9.67 13.67 -7.28
CA SER A 66 8.51 13.66 -8.17
C SER A 66 8.93 13.37 -9.60
N TYR A 67 8.11 12.62 -10.31
CA TYR A 67 8.28 12.41 -11.73
C TYR A 67 7.93 13.69 -12.50
N GLU A 68 8.70 14.05 -13.53
CA GLU A 68 8.40 15.19 -14.41
C GLU A 68 6.94 15.17 -14.94
N CYS A 69 6.43 13.98 -15.22
CA CYS A 69 5.07 13.79 -15.72
C CYS A 69 3.96 14.16 -14.74
N GLN A 70 4.22 14.03 -13.43
CA GLN A 70 3.27 14.40 -12.38
C GLN A 70 3.13 15.93 -12.33
N LEU A 71 4.21 16.66 -12.65
CA LEU A 71 4.19 18.11 -12.81
C LEU A 71 3.46 18.56 -14.08
N MET A 72 3.47 17.73 -15.12
CA MET A 72 2.82 18.01 -16.41
C MET A 72 1.38 17.49 -16.51
N ASN A 73 0.79 16.98 -15.41
CA ASN A 73 -0.55 16.40 -15.35
C ASN A 73 -0.81 15.23 -16.34
N SER A 74 0.22 14.53 -16.83
CA SER A 74 0.05 13.31 -17.61
C SER A 74 1.29 12.42 -17.56
N CYS A 75 1.16 11.26 -16.90
CA CYS A 75 2.17 10.20 -16.84
C CYS A 75 1.97 9.09 -17.88
N ASP A 76 0.98 9.24 -18.76
CA ASP A 76 0.60 8.22 -19.75
C ASP A 76 1.70 7.92 -20.79
N LYS A 77 2.78 8.70 -20.80
CA LYS A 77 3.85 8.64 -21.82
C LYS A 77 5.28 8.78 -21.27
N VAL A 78 5.53 8.61 -19.97
CA VAL A 78 6.93 8.58 -19.45
C VAL A 78 7.73 7.45 -20.09
N SER A 79 7.08 6.31 -20.35
CA SER A 79 7.63 5.22 -21.16
C SER A 79 7.81 5.59 -22.64
N GLN A 80 7.61 6.83 -23.06
CA GLN A 80 7.92 7.31 -24.40
C GLN A 80 8.99 8.43 -24.36
N GLN A 81 9.42 8.82 -23.16
CA GLN A 81 10.47 9.81 -22.97
C GLN A 81 11.84 9.14 -23.09
N ASN A 82 12.75 9.81 -23.78
CA ASN A 82 14.16 9.39 -23.90
C ASN A 82 14.97 9.62 -22.61
N SER A 83 14.33 10.20 -21.59
CA SER A 83 14.92 10.52 -20.30
C SER A 83 13.91 10.37 -19.18
N LEU A 84 14.35 9.81 -18.04
CA LEU A 84 13.62 9.86 -16.78
C LEU A 84 14.16 11.01 -15.95
N LYS A 85 13.34 12.04 -15.72
CA LYS A 85 13.66 13.12 -14.77
C LYS A 85 12.89 12.99 -13.47
N LEU A 86 13.61 13.13 -12.36
CA LEU A 86 13.09 13.05 -11.00
C LEU A 86 13.51 14.29 -10.21
N TYR A 87 12.54 15.12 -9.84
CA TYR A 87 12.76 16.41 -9.19
C TYR A 87 12.66 16.30 -7.66
N ASP A 88 13.48 17.03 -6.90
CA ASP A 88 13.34 17.11 -5.44
C ASP A 88 12.03 17.80 -5.04
N ASP A 89 11.18 17.07 -4.29
CA ASP A 89 9.85 17.53 -3.90
C ASP A 89 9.85 18.83 -3.10
N LYS A 90 10.94 19.12 -2.38
CA LYS A 90 11.06 20.33 -1.55
C LYS A 90 11.11 21.62 -2.36
N ASP A 91 11.38 21.51 -3.65
CA ASP A 91 11.52 22.62 -4.57
C ASP A 91 10.36 22.72 -5.57
N ILE A 92 9.31 21.91 -5.37
CA ILE A 92 8.03 22.01 -6.05
C ILE A 92 7.05 22.79 -5.16
N TYR A 93 6.30 23.73 -5.73
CA TYR A 93 5.27 24.51 -5.05
C TYR A 93 4.04 24.67 -5.93
N LEU A 94 2.88 24.97 -5.34
CA LEU A 94 1.68 25.31 -6.11
C LEU A 94 1.65 26.82 -6.33
N ASP A 95 1.42 27.26 -7.58
CA ASP A 95 1.19 28.66 -7.85
C ASP A 95 -0.16 29.11 -7.27
N GLU A 96 -0.15 30.23 -6.56
CA GLU A 96 -1.33 30.75 -5.86
C GLU A 96 -2.45 31.20 -6.80
N ASN A 97 -2.15 31.46 -8.08
CA ASN A 97 -3.12 32.00 -9.04
C ASN A 97 -3.90 30.92 -9.79
N ASP A 98 -3.26 29.78 -10.08
CA ASP A 98 -3.85 28.72 -10.91
C ASP A 98 -3.78 27.31 -10.29
N ASN A 99 -3.21 27.18 -9.07
CA ASN A 99 -3.00 25.90 -8.38
C ASN A 99 -2.22 24.87 -9.22
N HIS A 100 -1.43 25.32 -10.20
CA HIS A 100 -0.56 24.43 -10.94
C HIS A 100 0.80 24.25 -10.25
N PRO A 101 1.38 23.04 -10.28
CA PRO A 101 2.73 22.81 -9.78
C PRO A 101 3.77 23.64 -10.56
N LYS A 102 4.58 24.39 -9.82
CA LYS A 102 5.76 25.11 -10.31
C LYS A 102 7.01 24.63 -9.61
N ILE A 103 8.14 24.89 -10.25
CA ILE A 103 9.45 24.43 -9.84
C ILE A 103 10.29 25.67 -9.51
N LYS A 104 11.06 25.63 -8.41
CA LYS A 104 12.04 26.68 -8.12
C LYS A 104 13.20 26.63 -9.11
N ASP A 105 13.74 27.79 -9.47
CA ASP A 105 14.89 27.89 -10.39
C ASP A 105 16.12 27.11 -9.90
N SER A 106 16.28 26.95 -8.58
CA SER A 106 17.39 26.22 -7.96
C SER A 106 17.10 24.74 -7.70
N ILE A 107 16.12 24.14 -8.39
CA ILE A 107 15.73 22.75 -8.13
C ILE A 107 16.88 21.79 -8.41
N SER A 108 17.01 20.78 -7.56
CA SER A 108 17.89 19.65 -7.83
C SER A 108 17.10 18.48 -8.38
N TYR A 109 17.68 17.75 -9.34
CA TYR A 109 16.99 16.65 -10.00
C TYR A 109 17.95 15.58 -10.53
N PHE A 110 17.46 14.34 -10.59
CA PHE A 110 18.09 13.30 -11.39
C PHE A 110 17.59 13.36 -12.82
N ASN A 111 18.47 13.10 -13.77
CA ASN A 111 18.13 12.86 -15.16
C ASN A 111 18.86 11.63 -15.65
N PHE A 112 18.11 10.57 -15.95
CA PHE A 112 18.64 9.30 -16.44
C PHE A 112 18.27 9.07 -17.90
N ASN A 113 19.18 8.47 -18.65
CA ASN A 113 18.87 7.96 -19.99
C ASN A 113 17.83 6.84 -19.86
N HIS A 114 16.70 7.01 -20.54
CA HIS A 114 15.59 6.05 -20.51
C HIS A 114 15.14 5.75 -21.94
N ASN A 115 15.07 4.48 -22.32
CA ASN A 115 14.75 4.11 -23.72
C ASN A 115 13.23 3.89 -23.93
N GLY A 116 12.38 4.54 -23.13
CA GLY A 116 10.94 4.35 -23.21
C GLY A 116 10.46 2.91 -22.96
N GLN A 117 11.15 2.16 -22.09
CA GLN A 117 10.75 0.80 -21.76
C GLN A 117 9.95 0.78 -20.45
N THR A 118 8.96 -0.10 -20.35
CA THR A 118 8.11 -0.23 -19.16
C THR A 118 8.87 -0.75 -17.93
N GLN A 119 9.98 -1.47 -18.15
CA GLN A 119 10.87 -1.96 -17.10
C GLN A 119 12.15 -1.13 -17.06
N PHE A 120 12.61 -0.82 -15.85
CA PHE A 120 13.87 -0.11 -15.68
C PHE A 120 15.06 -1.04 -15.90
N ASN A 121 16.05 -0.52 -16.64
CA ASN A 121 17.29 -1.21 -16.95
C ASN A 121 18.07 -1.64 -15.70
N GLN A 122 18.97 -2.60 -15.87
CA GLN A 122 19.86 -3.06 -14.80
C GLN A 122 20.79 -1.96 -14.27
N LYS A 123 20.99 -0.90 -15.05
CA LYS A 123 21.75 0.29 -14.69
C LYS A 123 20.97 1.54 -15.08
N LEU A 124 20.95 2.53 -14.19
CA LEU A 124 20.53 3.89 -14.49
C LEU A 124 21.78 4.74 -14.67
N VAL A 125 21.91 5.39 -15.82
CA VAL A 125 23.07 6.23 -16.16
C VAL A 125 22.56 7.60 -16.55
N GLY A 126 23.20 8.64 -16.03
CA GLY A 126 22.79 10.01 -16.27
C GLY A 126 23.56 11.00 -15.40
N TYR A 127 22.87 12.01 -14.89
CA TYR A 127 23.46 12.96 -13.94
C TYR A 127 22.48 13.35 -12.82
N TRP A 128 23.04 13.79 -11.70
CA TRP A 128 22.37 14.60 -10.68
C TRP A 128 22.72 16.06 -10.91
N PHE A 129 21.72 16.92 -11.04
CA PHE A 129 21.90 18.37 -11.07
C PHE A 129 21.65 18.92 -9.66
N ASP A 130 22.66 19.57 -9.10
CA ASP A 130 22.54 20.35 -7.86
C ASP A 130 22.22 21.79 -8.23
N GLY A 131 20.95 22.16 -8.13
CA GLY A 131 20.49 23.50 -8.50
C GLY A 131 20.96 24.61 -7.56
N LYS A 132 21.42 24.27 -6.34
CA LYS A 132 22.02 25.26 -5.41
C LYS A 132 23.42 25.64 -5.82
N LYS A 133 24.20 24.67 -6.33
CA LYS A 133 25.55 24.89 -6.85
C LYS A 133 25.57 25.20 -8.34
N ASN A 134 24.45 25.04 -9.03
CA ASN A 134 24.34 25.07 -10.48
C ASN A 134 25.37 24.11 -11.14
N GLN A 135 25.47 22.89 -10.61
CA GLN A 135 26.50 21.92 -11.00
C GLN A 135 25.88 20.55 -11.34
N GLN A 136 26.46 19.88 -12.32
CA GLN A 136 26.08 18.52 -12.72
C GLN A 136 27.11 17.49 -12.24
N TYR A 137 26.61 16.36 -11.77
CA TYR A 137 27.41 15.25 -11.30
C TYR A 137 27.02 14.00 -12.06
N PRO A 138 27.94 13.36 -12.81
CA PRO A 138 27.64 12.12 -13.50
C PRO A 138 27.26 11.05 -12.47
N ILE A 139 26.21 10.29 -12.75
CA ILE A 139 25.72 9.25 -11.86
C ILE A 139 25.54 7.95 -12.62
N LYS A 140 25.89 6.86 -11.93
CA LYS A 140 25.65 5.50 -12.37
C LYS A 140 25.13 4.70 -11.20
N LEU A 141 23.88 4.28 -11.28
CA LEU A 141 23.24 3.46 -10.27
C LEU A 141 23.01 2.03 -10.79
N GLN A 142 23.41 1.05 -10.01
CA GLN A 142 23.26 -0.38 -10.28
C GLN A 142 21.99 -0.88 -9.57
N LYS A 143 21.14 -1.62 -10.28
CA LYS A 143 19.98 -2.26 -9.65
C LYS A 143 20.46 -3.31 -8.65
N GLU A 144 20.06 -3.17 -7.39
CA GLU A 144 20.33 -4.11 -6.29
C GLU A 144 19.11 -4.97 -5.97
N LEU A 145 17.92 -4.40 -6.16
CA LEU A 145 16.65 -5.01 -5.79
C LEU A 145 15.61 -4.78 -6.87
N GLU A 146 14.86 -5.84 -7.16
CA GLU A 146 13.65 -5.83 -7.98
C GLU A 146 12.60 -6.70 -7.29
N ILE A 147 11.50 -6.09 -6.88
CA ILE A 147 10.33 -6.76 -6.32
C ILE A 147 9.24 -6.71 -7.39
N ILE A 148 8.94 -7.85 -7.99
CA ILE A 148 7.93 -8.02 -9.03
C ILE A 148 6.89 -9.05 -8.59
N ASP A 149 5.64 -8.81 -8.95
CA ASP A 149 4.54 -9.73 -8.66
C ASP A 149 4.30 -10.70 -9.83
N GLU A 150 5.35 -11.45 -10.20
CA GLU A 150 5.29 -12.49 -11.22
C GLU A 150 5.06 -13.87 -10.60
N ALA A 151 4.40 -14.78 -11.33
CA ALA A 151 4.02 -16.10 -10.81
C ALA A 151 5.23 -16.94 -10.37
N ASP A 152 6.38 -16.81 -11.05
CA ASP A 152 7.57 -17.60 -10.75
C ASP A 152 8.53 -16.94 -9.75
N ALA A 153 8.26 -15.68 -9.37
CA ALA A 153 9.09 -14.98 -8.38
C ALA A 153 8.87 -15.55 -6.97
N GLU A 154 9.96 -15.74 -6.25
CA GLU A 154 9.98 -16.29 -4.89
C GLU A 154 11.07 -15.60 -4.07
N PHE A 155 10.71 -15.18 -2.86
CA PHE A 155 11.65 -14.62 -1.91
C PHE A 155 11.08 -14.74 -0.51
N ASN A 156 11.97 -14.86 0.48
CA ASN A 156 11.57 -14.96 1.87
C ASN A 156 12.30 -13.91 2.71
N ARG A 157 11.53 -13.14 3.48
CA ARG A 157 12.02 -12.10 4.40
C ARG A 157 12.89 -11.04 3.73
N LEU A 158 12.46 -10.56 2.57
CA LEU A 158 13.08 -9.44 1.88
C LEU A 158 12.74 -8.14 2.61
N GLU A 159 13.74 -7.31 2.95
CA GLU A 159 13.52 -6.03 3.63
C GLU A 159 13.46 -4.86 2.64
N LEU A 160 12.41 -4.04 2.77
CA LEU A 160 12.18 -2.86 1.94
C LEU A 160 11.99 -1.62 2.83
N LEU A 161 12.85 -0.62 2.66
CA LEU A 161 12.72 0.67 3.37
C LEU A 161 11.36 1.32 3.04
N GLN A 162 10.67 1.80 4.07
CA GLN A 162 9.36 2.44 3.93
C GLN A 162 9.49 3.96 4.00
N THR A 163 8.54 4.68 3.38
CA THR A 163 8.66 6.14 3.23
C THR A 163 8.50 6.91 4.54
N ASN A 164 7.60 6.45 5.40
CA ASN A 164 7.34 7.11 6.67
C ASN A 164 8.41 6.74 7.70
N SER A 165 8.83 7.74 8.48
CA SER A 165 9.77 7.60 9.59
C SER A 165 9.50 8.68 10.63
N SER A 166 9.86 8.44 11.89
CA SER A 166 9.82 9.45 12.95
C SER A 166 11.18 10.12 13.10
N ASP A 167 11.32 11.10 13.98
CA ASP A 167 12.62 11.71 14.28
C ASP A 167 13.65 10.70 14.80
N LYS A 168 13.19 9.63 15.47
CA LYS A 168 14.05 8.63 16.11
C LYS A 168 14.14 7.31 15.36
N PHE A 169 13.10 6.95 14.60
CA PHE A 169 12.99 5.61 14.03
C PHE A 169 12.71 5.63 12.53
N TYR A 170 13.29 4.68 11.81
CA TYR A 170 12.86 4.32 10.45
C TYR A 170 12.39 2.87 10.43
N PHE A 171 11.60 2.54 9.41
CA PHE A 171 10.91 1.26 9.32
C PHE A 171 11.23 0.56 8.00
N THR A 172 11.41 -0.76 8.06
CA THR A 172 11.45 -1.60 6.86
C THR A 172 10.27 -2.57 6.88
N ALA A 173 9.63 -2.74 5.72
CA ALA A 173 8.68 -3.82 5.48
C ALA A 173 9.45 -5.11 5.25
N VAL A 174 9.03 -6.19 5.90
CA VAL A 174 9.58 -7.53 5.70
C VAL A 174 8.60 -8.30 4.83
N LEU A 175 9.02 -8.65 3.62
CA LEU A 175 8.18 -9.20 2.56
C LEU A 175 8.50 -10.67 2.32
N SER A 176 7.49 -11.43 1.91
CA SER A 176 7.63 -12.82 1.47
C SER A 176 6.71 -13.10 0.30
N LYS A 177 7.14 -13.98 -0.59
CA LYS A 177 6.38 -14.47 -1.72
C LYS A 177 6.83 -15.89 -2.01
N LYS A 178 5.89 -16.83 -2.07
CA LYS A 178 6.13 -18.14 -2.68
C LYS A 178 5.66 -18.10 -4.13
N LYS A 179 6.13 -19.05 -4.94
CA LYS A 179 5.66 -19.19 -6.33
C LYS A 179 4.14 -19.28 -6.37
N LYS A 180 3.54 -18.61 -7.35
CA LYS A 180 2.10 -18.51 -7.60
C LYS A 180 1.27 -17.78 -6.53
N GLU A 181 1.85 -17.43 -5.39
CA GLU A 181 1.20 -16.59 -4.38
C GLU A 181 1.49 -15.11 -4.64
N LYS A 182 0.65 -14.19 -4.16
CA LYS A 182 0.96 -12.74 -4.14
C LYS A 182 2.06 -12.40 -3.14
N ILE A 183 2.68 -11.23 -3.31
CA ILE A 183 3.61 -10.69 -2.31
C ILE A 183 2.85 -10.35 -1.01
N LYS A 184 3.35 -10.86 0.11
CA LYS A 184 2.81 -10.63 1.45
C LYS A 184 3.78 -9.80 2.29
N LEU A 185 3.24 -8.87 3.06
CA LEU A 185 3.92 -8.21 4.18
C LEU A 185 3.82 -9.12 5.39
N VAL A 186 4.96 -9.68 5.82
CA VAL A 186 5.04 -10.68 6.91
C VAL A 186 5.61 -10.13 8.21
N GLY A 187 6.10 -8.88 8.18
CA GLY A 187 6.62 -8.20 9.35
C GLY A 187 7.04 -6.78 9.07
N VAL A 188 7.39 -6.07 10.14
CA VAL A 188 7.97 -4.72 10.12
C VAL A 188 9.14 -4.71 11.07
N ASN A 189 10.28 -4.21 10.61
CA ASN A 189 11.43 -3.97 11.46
C ASN A 189 11.52 -2.48 11.80
N VAL A 190 11.79 -2.19 13.07
CA VAL A 190 11.96 -0.84 13.61
C VAL A 190 13.44 -0.64 13.92
N TYR A 191 14.03 0.39 13.32
CA TYR A 191 15.43 0.73 13.53
C TYR A 191 15.58 2.10 14.16
N ASP A 192 16.53 2.23 15.08
CA ASP A 192 16.96 3.54 15.58
C ASP A 192 17.77 4.26 14.49
N LYS A 193 17.41 5.50 14.19
CA LYS A 193 18.09 6.31 13.18
C LYS A 193 19.55 6.57 13.56
N SER A 194 19.81 6.94 14.81
CA SER A 194 21.10 7.44 15.27
C SER A 194 22.26 6.45 15.08
N ASN A 195 21.97 5.16 15.16
CA ASN A 195 22.98 4.09 15.11
C ASN A 195 22.60 2.91 14.19
N HIS A 196 21.46 3.00 13.48
CA HIS A 196 20.93 1.94 12.60
C HIS A 196 20.69 0.59 13.31
N GLN A 197 20.57 0.58 14.64
CA GLN A 197 20.33 -0.63 15.40
C GLN A 197 18.88 -1.08 15.25
N LEU A 198 18.67 -2.37 14.98
CA LEU A 198 17.36 -2.99 15.02
C LEU A 198 16.82 -3.02 16.45
N MET A 199 15.74 -2.28 16.69
CA MET A 199 15.12 -2.14 18.01
C MET A 199 13.99 -3.14 18.24
N GLN A 200 13.19 -3.42 17.20
CA GLN A 200 12.04 -4.30 17.31
C GLN A 200 11.72 -4.99 15.98
N LYS A 201 11.24 -6.23 16.07
CA LYS A 201 10.59 -6.94 14.97
C LYS A 201 9.12 -7.13 15.31
N ILE A 202 8.23 -6.60 14.48
CA ILE A 202 6.82 -6.96 14.45
C ILE A 202 6.69 -8.07 13.41
N GLN A 203 6.19 -9.24 13.80
CA GLN A 203 6.25 -10.47 12.99
C GLN A 203 4.87 -11.12 12.89
N ASN A 204 4.78 -12.14 12.02
CA ASN A 204 3.57 -12.92 11.77
C ASN A 204 2.42 -12.05 11.26
N LEU A 205 2.76 -11.05 10.44
CA LEU A 205 1.78 -10.29 9.71
C LEU A 205 1.34 -11.09 8.49
N HIS A 206 0.09 -10.90 8.09
CA HIS A 206 -0.51 -11.54 6.93
C HIS A 206 -1.24 -10.45 6.14
N TYR A 207 -0.48 -9.51 5.59
CA TYR A 207 -1.01 -8.31 4.93
C TYR A 207 -0.59 -8.22 3.47
N SER A 208 -1.33 -7.46 2.69
CA SER A 208 -1.00 -7.18 1.29
C SER A 208 0.28 -6.36 1.16
N TYR A 209 1.02 -6.59 0.07
CA TYR A 209 2.12 -5.72 -0.32
C TYR A 209 1.61 -4.33 -0.74
N ASN A 210 2.00 -3.29 -0.01
CA ASN A 210 1.64 -1.90 -0.28
C ASN A 210 2.84 -1.06 -0.75
N GLN A 211 3.85 -1.69 -1.37
CA GLN A 211 5.08 -1.01 -1.81
C GLN A 211 5.76 -0.23 -0.67
N PHE A 212 5.89 1.09 -0.83
CA PHE A 212 6.52 1.99 0.13
C PHE A 212 5.54 2.57 1.17
N ASP A 213 4.27 2.15 1.10
CA ASP A 213 3.12 2.71 1.84
C ASP A 213 2.49 1.67 2.76
N SER A 214 3.30 0.77 3.30
CA SER A 214 2.82 -0.18 4.31
C SER A 214 2.76 0.44 5.70
N ILE A 215 3.44 1.58 5.91
CA ILE A 215 3.68 2.18 7.22
C ILE A 215 3.18 3.60 7.25
N TYR A 216 2.37 3.91 8.26
CA TYR A 216 1.87 5.23 8.59
C TYR A 216 2.20 5.57 10.03
N LEU A 217 2.29 6.86 10.32
CA LEU A 217 2.60 7.39 11.64
C LEU A 217 1.54 8.41 12.02
N GLU A 218 1.00 8.28 13.22
CA GLU A 218 -0.08 9.11 13.76
C GLU A 218 0.01 9.09 15.29
N ASP A 219 -0.48 10.12 15.98
CA ASP A 219 -0.59 10.12 17.45
C ASP A 219 -1.84 9.34 17.87
N ILE A 220 -1.67 8.02 18.02
CA ILE A 220 -2.74 7.07 18.31
C ILE A 220 -3.10 7.14 19.80
N ASN A 221 -2.21 7.58 20.68
CA ASN A 221 -2.38 7.52 22.13
C ASN A 221 -2.63 8.91 22.78
N PHE A 222 -2.64 9.98 21.97
CA PHE A 222 -2.88 11.37 22.35
C PHE A 222 -1.81 11.95 23.28
N ASP A 223 -0.55 11.51 23.14
CA ASP A 223 0.60 12.00 23.93
C ASP A 223 1.52 12.96 23.18
N GLY A 224 1.21 13.24 21.91
CA GLY A 224 1.98 14.12 21.02
C GLY A 224 3.18 13.44 20.34
N ASN A 225 3.45 12.16 20.62
CA ASN A 225 4.44 11.36 19.89
C ASN A 225 3.78 10.52 18.81
N LEU A 226 4.51 10.30 17.73
CA LEU A 226 4.04 9.43 16.66
C LEU A 226 4.11 7.95 17.07
N ASP A 227 2.97 7.30 16.93
CA ASP A 227 2.75 5.86 17.02
C ASP A 227 2.75 5.24 15.61
N LEU A 228 2.59 3.91 15.53
CA LEU A 228 2.71 3.15 14.27
C LEU A 228 1.36 2.58 13.83
N ALA A 229 1.00 2.82 12.56
CA ALA A 229 -0.10 2.16 11.88
C ALA A 229 0.43 1.34 10.68
N ILE A 230 0.11 0.06 10.63
CA ILE A 230 0.54 -0.86 9.55
C ILE A 230 -0.65 -1.15 8.65
N LYS A 231 -0.52 -0.83 7.36
CA LYS A 231 -1.59 -1.03 6.38
C LYS A 231 -1.78 -2.51 6.07
N LYS A 232 -3.00 -2.99 6.23
CA LYS A 232 -3.35 -4.41 6.01
C LYS A 232 -3.61 -4.73 4.55
N TYR A 233 -4.30 -3.83 3.85
CA TYR A 233 -4.79 -4.04 2.49
C TYR A 233 -4.49 -2.86 1.59
N ALA A 234 -4.32 -3.10 0.29
CA ALA A 234 -4.29 -2.03 -0.70
C ALA A 234 -5.60 -1.24 -0.69
N SER A 235 -5.54 0.07 -0.93
CA SER A 235 -6.72 0.97 -0.87
C SER A 235 -7.82 0.61 -1.87
N SER A 236 -7.49 -0.10 -2.95
CA SER A 236 -8.45 -0.60 -3.93
C SER A 236 -9.05 -1.96 -3.58
N ALA A 237 -8.43 -2.69 -2.63
CA ALA A 237 -8.88 -4.02 -2.26
C ALA A 237 -10.06 -3.95 -1.28
N ARG A 238 -10.16 -2.86 -0.50
CA ARG A 238 -11.22 -2.69 0.48
C ARG A 238 -11.75 -1.28 0.63
N ILE A 239 -13.04 -1.17 0.92
CA ILE A 239 -13.65 0.09 1.36
C ILE A 239 -13.05 0.47 2.71
N GLY A 240 -12.49 1.66 2.77
CA GLY A 240 -11.91 2.24 3.98
C GLY A 240 -10.44 1.89 4.22
N ALA A 241 -9.81 2.71 5.05
CA ALA A 241 -8.47 2.51 5.57
C ALA A 241 -8.47 1.37 6.59
N ASN A 242 -7.66 0.34 6.35
CA ASN A 242 -7.55 -0.83 7.22
C ASN A 242 -6.11 -0.94 7.73
N TYR A 243 -5.93 -0.67 9.02
CA TYR A 243 -4.63 -0.66 9.68
C TYR A 243 -4.68 -1.47 10.97
N ASP A 244 -3.54 -2.08 11.31
CA ASP A 244 -3.27 -2.48 12.69
C ASP A 244 -2.41 -1.42 13.36
N TYR A 245 -2.83 -1.00 14.55
CA TYR A 245 -2.29 0.15 15.27
C TYR A 245 -1.43 -0.31 16.45
N TYR A 246 -0.29 0.36 16.65
CA TYR A 246 0.70 0.05 17.67
C TYR A 246 1.13 1.32 18.40
N ILE A 247 0.96 1.34 19.72
CA ILE A 247 1.36 2.46 20.58
C ILE A 247 2.86 2.41 20.83
N ASN A 248 3.55 3.52 20.64
CA ASN A 248 4.94 3.77 20.97
C ASN A 248 5.12 4.00 22.48
N ASP A 249 5.33 2.92 23.22
CA ASP A 249 5.76 2.99 24.61
C ASP A 249 7.30 3.11 24.67
N LYS A 250 7.78 4.37 24.66
CA LYS A 250 9.20 4.71 24.84
C LYS A 250 10.14 4.00 23.86
N GLY A 251 9.75 3.92 22.60
CA GLY A 251 10.51 3.28 21.52
C GLY A 251 10.14 1.82 21.25
N LYS A 252 9.23 1.25 22.05
CA LYS A 252 8.65 -0.07 21.80
C LYS A 252 7.21 0.07 21.32
N PHE A 253 6.91 -0.46 20.14
CA PHE A 253 5.59 -0.42 19.52
C PHE A 253 4.74 -1.61 19.98
N VAL A 254 3.66 -1.33 20.71
CA VAL A 254 2.78 -2.33 21.34
C VAL A 254 1.42 -2.34 20.64
N ALA A 255 1.01 -3.50 20.13
CA ALA A 255 -0.25 -3.66 19.41
C ALA A 255 -1.46 -3.24 20.26
N THR A 256 -2.41 -2.56 19.62
CA THR A 256 -3.72 -2.23 20.19
C THR A 256 -4.75 -3.33 19.91
N ASN A 257 -5.92 -3.22 20.53
CA ASN A 257 -7.10 -4.04 20.28
C ASN A 257 -8.19 -3.29 19.48
N LEU A 258 -7.80 -2.22 18.79
CA LEU A 258 -8.71 -1.47 17.93
C LEU A 258 -9.15 -2.37 16.76
N TRP A 259 -10.43 -2.24 16.40
CA TRP A 259 -11.03 -3.06 15.35
C TRP A 259 -11.95 -2.23 14.47
N GLY A 260 -11.99 -2.58 13.20
CA GLY A 260 -12.76 -1.90 12.16
C GLY A 260 -11.86 -1.22 11.12
N SER A 261 -12.48 -0.65 10.10
CA SER A 261 -11.86 0.27 9.15
C SER A 261 -12.10 1.71 9.57
N ASP A 262 -11.33 2.62 8.98
CA ASP A 262 -11.45 4.08 9.14
C ASP A 262 -11.56 4.48 10.60
N ILE A 263 -10.61 3.99 11.42
CA ILE A 263 -10.58 4.35 12.84
C ILE A 263 -10.45 5.86 12.94
N ASP A 264 -11.43 6.49 13.58
CA ASP A 264 -11.46 7.92 13.83
C ASP A 264 -10.96 8.18 15.26
N PHE A 265 -9.81 8.85 15.39
CA PHE A 265 -9.19 9.22 16.66
C PHE A 265 -9.65 10.61 17.08
N ASN A 266 -10.34 10.70 18.22
CA ASN A 266 -10.81 11.97 18.77
C ASN A 266 -9.92 12.41 19.95
N PRO A 267 -9.03 13.39 19.77
CA PRO A 267 -8.14 13.85 20.83
C PRO A 267 -8.86 14.59 21.97
N LYS A 268 -10.08 15.10 21.75
CA LYS A 268 -10.80 15.88 22.77
C LYS A 268 -11.26 15.02 23.94
N ASP A 269 -11.74 13.82 23.66
CA ASP A 269 -12.24 12.87 24.66
C ASP A 269 -11.38 11.60 24.76
N LYS A 270 -10.26 11.57 24.03
CA LYS A 270 -9.32 10.44 23.95
C LYS A 270 -10.03 9.15 23.56
N SER A 271 -10.92 9.24 22.58
CA SER A 271 -11.66 8.09 22.06
C SER A 271 -11.20 7.70 20.66
N ALA A 272 -11.42 6.44 20.32
CA ALA A 272 -11.25 5.93 18.97
C ALA A 272 -12.53 5.24 18.53
N THR A 273 -12.97 5.47 17.29
CA THR A 273 -14.18 4.87 16.74
C THR A 273 -13.84 4.07 15.51
N GLY A 274 -13.99 2.75 15.59
CA GLY A 274 -13.88 1.87 14.43
C GLY A 274 -15.25 1.51 13.85
N LYS A 275 -15.29 1.29 12.53
CA LYS A 275 -16.53 0.96 11.83
C LYS A 275 -16.34 -0.26 10.93
N LYS A 276 -17.41 -1.02 10.73
CA LYS A 276 -17.51 -2.04 9.68
C LYS A 276 -18.83 -1.83 8.96
N ASN A 277 -18.76 -1.62 7.65
CA ASN A 277 -19.92 -1.48 6.79
C ASN A 277 -20.15 -2.78 6.03
N CYS A 278 -21.39 -3.23 5.98
CA CYS A 278 -21.77 -4.43 5.29
C CYS A 278 -22.92 -4.17 4.33
N TYR A 279 -22.60 -4.09 3.05
CA TYR A 279 -23.58 -3.94 1.97
C TYR A 279 -24.13 -5.30 1.56
N ASN A 280 -25.45 -5.44 1.50
CA ASN A 280 -26.08 -6.69 1.06
C ASN A 280 -27.42 -6.38 0.37
N TYR A 281 -28.14 -7.43 -0.03
CA TYR A 281 -29.52 -7.36 -0.47
C TYR A 281 -30.42 -8.13 0.50
N ASN A 282 -31.62 -7.61 0.77
CA ASN A 282 -32.64 -8.37 1.52
C ASN A 282 -33.38 -9.37 0.60
N GLU A 283 -34.33 -10.14 1.15
CA GLU A 283 -35.13 -11.10 0.41
C GLU A 283 -35.89 -10.50 -0.79
N LYS A 284 -36.22 -9.20 -0.71
CA LYS A 284 -36.89 -8.44 -1.77
C LYS A 284 -35.92 -7.84 -2.79
N GLN A 285 -34.65 -8.24 -2.78
CA GLN A 285 -33.58 -7.70 -3.62
C GLN A 285 -33.36 -6.18 -3.44
N GLN A 286 -33.70 -5.64 -2.26
CA GLN A 286 -33.43 -4.25 -1.94
C GLN A 286 -32.05 -4.11 -1.30
N ARG A 287 -31.34 -3.04 -1.63
CA ARG A 287 -30.01 -2.73 -1.10
C ARG A 287 -30.11 -2.37 0.38
N ILE A 288 -29.30 -3.04 1.19
CA ILE A 288 -29.20 -2.83 2.62
C ILE A 288 -27.76 -2.56 3.04
N LEU A 289 -27.59 -1.75 4.08
CA LEU A 289 -26.33 -1.48 4.73
C LEU A 289 -26.48 -1.75 6.22
N THR A 290 -25.67 -2.65 6.74
CA THR A 290 -25.47 -2.83 8.18
C THR A 290 -24.14 -2.19 8.57
N THR A 291 -24.17 -1.28 9.53
CA THR A 291 -22.97 -0.63 10.07
C THR A 291 -22.78 -1.04 11.53
N ILE A 292 -21.68 -1.73 11.81
CA ILE A 292 -21.21 -1.96 13.18
C ILE A 292 -20.22 -0.86 13.52
N GLN A 293 -20.39 -0.23 14.68
CA GLN A 293 -19.48 0.78 15.20
C GLN A 293 -19.02 0.39 16.60
N SER A 294 -17.71 0.43 16.82
CA SER A 294 -17.06 0.14 18.10
C SER A 294 -16.35 1.39 18.59
N ILE A 295 -16.72 1.85 19.78
CA ILE A 295 -16.15 3.05 20.43
C ILE A 295 -15.26 2.59 21.57
N TYR A 296 -14.05 3.09 21.57
CA TYR A 296 -13.02 2.81 22.56
C TYR A 296 -12.61 4.11 23.25
N HIS A 297 -12.22 4.02 24.52
CA HIS A 297 -11.52 5.11 25.21
C HIS A 297 -10.12 4.66 25.57
N TYR A 298 -9.18 5.56 25.33
CA TYR A 298 -7.79 5.35 25.68
C TYR A 298 -7.55 5.73 27.14
N GLN A 299 -7.07 4.76 27.92
CA GLN A 299 -6.69 4.97 29.31
C GLN A 299 -5.50 4.08 29.67
N LYS A 300 -4.47 4.67 30.30
CA LYS A 300 -3.28 3.95 30.81
C LYS A 300 -2.66 3.01 29.75
N TYR A 301 -2.35 3.55 28.56
CA TYR A 301 -1.71 2.80 27.46
C TYR A 301 -2.54 1.67 26.85
N LYS A 302 -3.87 1.68 27.03
CA LYS A 302 -4.77 0.68 26.47
C LYS A 302 -6.07 1.29 25.99
N TYR A 303 -6.64 0.68 24.95
CA TYR A 303 -7.97 0.98 24.47
C TYR A 303 -9.01 0.07 25.14
N ILE A 304 -9.96 0.69 25.83
CA ILE A 304 -11.07 0.02 26.50
C ILE A 304 -12.30 0.20 25.62
N ASN A 305 -12.90 -0.89 25.14
CA ASN A 305 -14.17 -0.82 24.41
C ASN A 305 -15.28 -0.37 25.37
N ILE A 306 -15.94 0.75 25.06
CA ILE A 306 -17.03 1.31 25.88
C ILE A 306 -18.38 0.92 25.31
N LYS A 307 -18.51 0.94 23.98
CA LYS A 307 -19.80 0.79 23.32
C LYS A 307 -19.63 0.18 21.95
N ASN A 308 -20.42 -0.86 21.69
CA ASN A 308 -20.69 -1.32 20.35
C ASN A 308 -22.13 -0.94 19.99
N SER A 309 -22.33 -0.48 18.76
CA SER A 309 -23.65 -0.20 18.21
C SER A 309 -23.76 -0.74 16.81
N CYS A 310 -24.98 -1.05 16.41
CA CYS A 310 -25.25 -1.55 15.08
C CYS A 310 -26.50 -0.92 14.51
N GLN A 311 -26.36 -0.40 13.30
CA GLN A 311 -27.42 0.28 12.55
C GLN A 311 -27.68 -0.48 11.26
N PHE A 312 -28.95 -0.60 10.93
CA PHE A 312 -29.42 -1.14 9.66
C PHE A 312 -30.06 0.01 8.87
N LYS A 313 -29.71 0.09 7.59
CA LYS A 313 -30.30 1.00 6.63
C LYS A 313 -30.77 0.22 5.41
N ASN A 314 -32.04 0.32 5.06
CA ASN A 314 -32.51 -0.02 3.71
C ASN A 314 -32.27 1.19 2.82
N ILE A 315 -31.36 1.07 1.86
CA ILE A 315 -30.94 2.17 1.00
C ILE A 315 -32.06 2.55 0.03
N ASP A 316 -32.89 1.60 -0.38
CA ASP A 316 -33.93 1.84 -1.37
C ASP A 316 -35.19 2.44 -0.73
N THR A 317 -35.58 2.00 0.47
CA THR A 317 -36.74 2.57 1.19
C THR A 317 -36.39 3.72 2.13
N GLN A 318 -35.10 3.98 2.36
CA GLN A 318 -34.60 4.88 3.40
C GLN A 318 -35.09 4.51 4.81
N GLU A 319 -35.42 3.24 5.06
CA GLU A 319 -35.72 2.78 6.42
C GLU A 319 -34.42 2.71 7.23
N HIS A 320 -34.45 3.26 8.45
CA HIS A 320 -33.33 3.27 9.39
C HIS A 320 -33.75 2.71 10.73
N ARG A 321 -33.02 1.73 11.25
CA ARG A 321 -33.27 1.17 12.60
C ARG A 321 -32.01 0.58 13.22
N LYS A 322 -32.11 0.18 14.48
CA LYS A 322 -31.11 -0.70 15.09
C LYS A 322 -31.15 -2.04 14.36
N CYS A 323 -29.97 -2.60 14.07
CA CYS A 323 -29.92 -3.94 13.47
C CYS A 323 -30.34 -4.99 14.52
N ASN A 324 -30.88 -6.11 14.05
CA ASN A 324 -31.16 -7.28 14.90
C ASN A 324 -29.89 -8.14 15.06
N GLU A 325 -29.98 -9.20 15.87
CA GLU A 325 -28.82 -10.07 16.15
C GLU A 325 -28.33 -10.83 14.91
N GLU A 326 -29.24 -11.26 14.04
CA GLU A 326 -28.91 -11.94 12.80
C GLU A 326 -28.14 -11.02 11.84
N GLU A 327 -28.60 -9.78 11.65
CA GLU A 327 -27.93 -8.76 10.84
C GLU A 327 -26.57 -8.36 11.41
N TYR A 328 -26.47 -8.26 12.74
CA TYR A 328 -25.21 -8.02 13.43
C TYR A 328 -24.21 -9.14 13.16
N ASN A 329 -24.62 -10.40 13.43
CA ASN A 329 -23.76 -11.56 13.26
C ASN A 329 -23.41 -11.78 11.78
N ALA A 330 -24.38 -11.61 10.88
CA ALA A 330 -24.15 -11.63 9.46
C ALA A 330 -23.11 -10.56 9.09
N CYS A 331 -23.25 -9.31 9.50
CA CYS A 331 -22.25 -8.29 9.18
C CYS A 331 -20.88 -8.58 9.83
N LEU A 332 -20.86 -9.07 11.06
CA LEU A 332 -19.62 -9.42 11.75
C LEU A 332 -18.86 -10.51 10.99
N LEU A 333 -19.57 -11.52 10.49
CA LEU A 333 -19.01 -12.67 9.76
C LEU A 333 -18.84 -12.44 8.25
N ASN A 334 -19.60 -11.50 7.66
CA ASN A 334 -19.65 -11.26 6.22
C ASN A 334 -18.54 -10.30 5.76
N ARG A 335 -18.14 -10.44 4.49
CA ARG A 335 -16.90 -9.93 3.88
C ARG A 335 -17.08 -8.64 3.07
N ASN A 336 -18.08 -7.85 3.40
CA ASN A 336 -18.62 -6.84 2.47
C ASN A 336 -17.77 -5.57 2.29
N ASN A 337 -16.48 -5.62 2.65
CA ASN A 337 -15.55 -4.56 2.29
C ASN A 337 -14.78 -4.85 0.98
N ILE A 338 -14.96 -6.01 0.31
CA ILE A 338 -14.24 -6.34 -0.93
C ILE A 338 -15.11 -5.93 -2.14
N ASP A 339 -14.63 -4.96 -2.93
CA ASP A 339 -15.34 -4.42 -4.10
C ASP A 339 -15.20 -5.31 -5.36
N ARG A 340 -14.61 -6.51 -5.27
CA ARG A 340 -14.50 -7.48 -6.38
C ARG A 340 -14.49 -8.95 -5.94
N GLU A 341 -15.48 -9.67 -6.48
CA GLU A 341 -15.50 -11.08 -6.92
C GLU A 341 -15.36 -12.26 -5.92
N ASN A 342 -16.20 -13.27 -6.19
CA ASN A 342 -16.21 -14.67 -5.73
C ASN A 342 -16.63 -15.01 -4.26
N PRO A 343 -17.84 -15.55 -4.04
CA PRO A 343 -18.34 -15.92 -2.70
C PRO A 343 -17.69 -17.16 -2.05
N HIS A 344 -16.70 -17.79 -2.70
CA HIS A 344 -16.05 -19.02 -2.20
C HIS A 344 -14.73 -18.81 -1.43
N VAL A 345 -14.34 -17.56 -1.18
CA VAL A 345 -12.97 -17.18 -0.77
C VAL A 345 -12.88 -16.80 0.72
N ILE A 346 -12.13 -17.59 1.51
CA ILE A 346 -11.30 -17.33 2.72
C ILE A 346 -10.27 -16.18 2.83
N GLY A 347 -10.64 -14.93 2.86
CA GLY A 347 -9.78 -13.79 3.29
C GLY A 347 -9.54 -13.66 4.82
N GLU A 348 -8.36 -13.17 5.19
CA GLU A 348 -7.65 -13.26 6.48
C GLU A 348 -8.26 -12.54 7.71
N ASP A 349 -9.43 -11.91 7.60
CA ASP A 349 -10.06 -11.13 8.70
C ASP A 349 -11.11 -11.90 9.52
N ASN A 350 -11.16 -13.22 9.37
CA ASN A 350 -12.04 -14.04 10.20
C ASN A 350 -11.53 -14.04 11.65
N ILE A 351 -12.40 -13.71 12.60
CA ILE A 351 -12.34 -14.40 13.90
C ILE A 351 -12.62 -15.86 13.58
N LEU A 352 -11.62 -16.73 13.73
CA LEU A 352 -11.77 -18.17 13.57
C LEU A 352 -12.86 -18.66 14.55
N TYR A 353 -14.03 -19.04 14.03
CA TYR A 353 -14.87 -20.05 14.69
C TYR A 353 -14.80 -21.33 13.86
N LYS A 354 -13.81 -22.18 14.20
CA LYS A 354 -13.64 -23.55 13.66
C LYS A 354 -13.57 -23.69 12.13
N ASN A 355 -12.91 -22.78 11.41
CA ASN A 355 -12.64 -22.89 9.95
C ASN A 355 -13.89 -22.89 9.03
N MET A 356 -15.01 -22.30 9.44
CA MET A 356 -16.28 -22.39 8.71
C MET A 356 -16.72 -21.03 8.11
N VAL A 357 -17.36 -21.07 6.93
CA VAL A 357 -17.99 -19.91 6.24
C VAL A 357 -19.50 -20.10 6.17
N TRP A 358 -20.26 -19.03 6.32
CA TRP A 358 -21.70 -19.05 6.10
C TRP A 358 -22.03 -18.84 4.62
N TYR A 359 -22.68 -19.81 3.97
CA TYR A 359 -23.13 -19.73 2.58
C TYR A 359 -24.50 -20.42 2.43
N LYS A 360 -25.51 -19.69 1.94
CA LYS A 360 -26.87 -20.21 1.70
C LYS A 360 -27.44 -20.98 2.91
N ASP A 361 -27.49 -20.30 4.05
CA ASP A 361 -28.08 -20.78 5.31
C ASP A 361 -27.43 -22.03 5.91
N LYS A 362 -26.19 -22.31 5.52
CA LYS A 362 -25.39 -23.41 6.06
C LYS A 362 -23.97 -22.94 6.31
N PHE A 363 -23.36 -23.50 7.34
CA PHE A 363 -21.93 -23.44 7.46
C PHE A 363 -21.29 -24.47 6.53
N ILE A 364 -20.32 -24.02 5.74
CA ILE A 364 -19.46 -24.86 4.91
C ILE A 364 -18.02 -24.76 5.40
N ASP A 365 -17.23 -25.81 5.18
CA ASP A 365 -15.78 -25.72 5.31
C ASP A 365 -15.30 -24.63 4.36
N GLY A 366 -14.68 -23.59 4.90
CA GLY A 366 -14.13 -22.56 4.04
C GLY A 366 -12.63 -22.75 3.91
N VAL A 367 -12.18 -22.66 2.66
CA VAL A 367 -10.77 -22.71 2.30
C VAL A 367 -10.23 -21.29 2.36
N VAL A 368 -9.10 -21.07 3.04
CA VAL A 368 -8.32 -19.84 2.94
C VAL A 368 -7.84 -19.76 1.50
N ASP A 369 -8.33 -18.78 0.77
CA ASP A 369 -7.92 -18.58 -0.61
C ASP A 369 -6.81 -17.53 -0.60
N ASP A 370 -5.62 -18.00 -0.98
CA ASP A 370 -4.36 -17.25 -1.01
C ASP A 370 -4.19 -16.48 -2.35
N GLU A 371 -5.24 -16.39 -3.18
CA GLU A 371 -5.22 -15.77 -4.52
C GLU A 371 -4.92 -14.26 -4.54
#